data_AF-A0A1F1KZW4-F1
#
_entry.id   AF-A0A1F1KZW4-F1
#
_cell.length_a   1.000
_cell.length_b   1.000
_cell.length_c   1.000
_cell.angle_alpha   90.00
_cell.angle_beta   90.00
_cell.angle_gamma   90.00
#
_symmetry.space_group_name_H-M   'P 1'
#
loop_
_entity.id
_entity.type
_entity.pdbx_description
1 polymer ?
#
loop_
_entity_poly.entity_id
_entity_poly.type
_entity_poly.pdbx_seq_one_letter_code
_entity_poly.pdbx_strand_id
1 'polypeptide(L)'
;MPAFEAEVGLPFWIDLTTADQPASAEFYRAVLGWDIEGAPGGYQTVTVKGLPIGGFIPQPEGAQNPDTWVTHFLSADIAADCERAERLGGKVMADPRPIERGQMALLVDPAGGLFGLIQPTAPTSFTAGGEPGCAVWHELSVTRDFPQALDFYGELFDWELRTSPGRAGEIEYATAEAEGAAFAGFWNAQGQFPDQVNSFWQTFLGVADLNAAIEQAQAHGGEVIRPAEESPFGRMCLLADATGATVTLVETPPAPEEEPRESDDVLNLGG
;
A
#
# COMPACT_ATOMS: atom_id res chain seq x y z
N MET A 1 -3.04 2.57 -18.29
CA MET A 1 -2.52 1.91 -17.08
C MET A 1 -1.20 1.27 -17.41
N PRO A 2 -0.08 1.96 -17.16
CA PRO A 2 1.22 1.31 -17.21
C PRO A 2 1.22 0.23 -16.13
N ALA A 3 1.54 -0.98 -16.55
CA ALA A 3 1.76 -2.10 -15.64
C ALA A 3 3.27 -2.23 -15.49
N PHE A 4 3.77 -2.13 -14.27
CA PHE A 4 5.21 -2.20 -13.99
C PHE A 4 5.60 -3.63 -13.62
N GLU A 5 6.77 -4.07 -14.09
CA GLU A 5 7.36 -5.32 -13.62
C GLU A 5 7.77 -5.16 -12.17
N ALA A 6 7.10 -5.90 -11.29
CA ALA A 6 7.37 -5.84 -9.87
C ALA A 6 8.66 -6.61 -9.54
N GLU A 7 9.62 -5.93 -8.93
CA GLU A 7 10.85 -6.55 -8.45
C GLU A 7 10.71 -6.97 -6.98
N VAL A 8 11.52 -7.95 -6.58
CA VAL A 8 11.53 -8.47 -5.21
C VAL A 8 11.82 -7.33 -4.24
N GLY A 9 11.06 -7.29 -3.15
CA GLY A 9 11.14 -6.24 -2.15
C GLY A 9 10.30 -5.00 -2.46
N LEU A 10 9.71 -4.82 -3.64
CA LEU A 10 8.82 -3.67 -3.87
C LEU A 10 7.42 -3.92 -3.29
N PRO A 11 6.67 -2.86 -2.91
CA PRO A 11 5.24 -2.95 -2.66
C PRO A 11 4.52 -3.61 -3.85
N PHE A 12 3.73 -4.64 -3.57
CA PHE A 12 3.12 -5.46 -4.61
C PHE A 12 1.60 -5.55 -4.48
N TRP A 13 1.10 -5.55 -3.25
CA TRP A 13 -0.31 -5.79 -2.95
C TRP A 13 -0.74 -5.04 -1.70
N ILE A 14 -2.02 -4.71 -1.60
CA ILE A 14 -2.61 -4.10 -0.41
C ILE A 14 -3.83 -4.89 0.04
N ASP A 15 -3.91 -5.21 1.33
CA ASP A 15 -5.10 -5.81 1.91
C ASP A 15 -5.67 -4.92 3.02
N LEU A 16 -6.99 -4.75 3.02
CA LEU A 16 -7.71 -4.21 4.16
C LEU A 16 -8.22 -5.37 5.00
N THR A 17 -7.75 -5.47 6.24
CA THR A 17 -8.35 -6.36 7.22
C THR A 17 -9.52 -5.63 7.88
N THR A 18 -10.75 -6.09 7.66
CA THR A 18 -11.97 -5.39 8.08
C THR A 18 -13.00 -6.25 8.80
N ALA A 19 -13.67 -5.67 9.80
CA ALA A 19 -14.78 -6.29 10.52
C ALA A 19 -16.11 -6.26 9.74
N ASP A 20 -16.27 -5.37 8.75
CA ASP A 20 -17.49 -5.22 7.94
C ASP A 20 -17.15 -5.06 6.45
N GLN A 21 -16.84 -6.19 5.80
CA GLN A 21 -16.51 -6.21 4.37
C GLN A 21 -17.59 -5.59 3.47
N PRO A 22 -18.91 -5.81 3.69
CA PRO A 22 -19.95 -5.09 2.96
C PRO A 22 -19.81 -3.56 3.05
N ALA A 23 -19.60 -3.01 4.25
CA ALA A 23 -19.44 -1.57 4.44
C ALA A 23 -18.18 -1.02 3.76
N SER A 24 -17.02 -1.69 3.92
CA SER A 24 -15.79 -1.30 3.21
C SER A 24 -15.98 -1.37 1.69
N ALA A 25 -16.64 -2.41 1.18
CA ALA A 25 -16.87 -2.56 -0.26
C ALA A 25 -17.85 -1.55 -0.83
N GLU A 26 -18.86 -1.11 -0.09
CA GLU A 26 -19.71 0.00 -0.50
C GLU A 26 -18.92 1.32 -0.53
N PHE A 27 -18.15 1.59 0.53
CA PHE A 27 -17.33 2.79 0.64
C PHE A 27 -16.33 2.92 -0.52
N TYR A 28 -15.49 1.91 -0.75
CA TYR A 28 -14.44 1.99 -1.76
C TYR A 28 -14.97 1.92 -3.21
N ARG A 29 -16.13 1.30 -3.44
CA ARG A 29 -16.85 1.43 -4.73
C ARG A 29 -17.24 2.88 -5.00
N ALA A 30 -17.75 3.59 -3.99
CA ALA A 30 -18.19 4.98 -4.16
C ALA A 30 -17.01 5.96 -4.28
N VAL A 31 -15.97 5.78 -3.46
CA VAL A 31 -14.83 6.73 -3.39
C VAL A 31 -13.84 6.52 -4.53
N LEU A 32 -13.54 5.27 -4.90
CA LEU A 32 -12.47 4.93 -5.85
C LEU A 32 -12.97 4.25 -7.12
N GLY A 33 -14.26 3.92 -7.21
CA GLY A 33 -14.81 3.20 -8.36
C GLY A 33 -14.30 1.76 -8.48
N TRP A 34 -13.88 1.15 -7.37
CA TRP A 34 -13.31 -0.19 -7.36
C TRP A 34 -14.33 -1.27 -7.73
N ASP A 35 -13.90 -2.23 -8.54
CA ASP A 35 -14.65 -3.47 -8.77
C ASP A 35 -14.22 -4.48 -7.72
N ILE A 36 -15.18 -4.88 -6.86
CA ILE A 36 -14.91 -5.72 -5.69
C ILE A 36 -15.74 -6.99 -5.78
N GLU A 37 -15.08 -8.14 -5.84
CA GLU A 37 -15.71 -9.44 -6.02
C GLU A 37 -15.31 -10.40 -4.89
N GLY A 38 -16.30 -11.05 -4.28
CA GLY A 38 -16.06 -12.05 -3.23
C GLY A 38 -15.73 -13.43 -3.80
N ALA A 39 -14.77 -14.11 -3.18
CA ALA A 39 -14.48 -15.52 -3.45
C ALA A 39 -14.94 -16.42 -2.30
N PRO A 40 -15.17 -17.73 -2.56
CA PRO A 40 -15.34 -18.71 -1.49
C PRO A 40 -14.15 -18.67 -0.52
N GLY A 41 -14.41 -18.61 0.79
CA GLY A 41 -13.35 -18.45 1.81
C GLY A 41 -13.26 -17.05 2.42
N GLY A 42 -14.09 -16.11 1.98
CA GLY A 42 -14.29 -14.81 2.63
C GLY A 42 -13.37 -13.71 2.15
N TYR A 43 -12.34 -13.99 1.35
CA TYR A 43 -11.51 -12.96 0.72
C TYR A 43 -12.29 -12.26 -0.41
N GLN A 44 -12.25 -10.93 -0.45
CA GLN A 44 -12.78 -10.14 -1.56
C GLN A 44 -11.62 -9.57 -2.38
N THR A 45 -11.61 -9.79 -3.69
CA THR A 45 -10.60 -9.22 -4.58
C THR A 45 -11.04 -7.84 -5.04
N VAL A 46 -10.11 -6.89 -5.00
CA VAL A 46 -10.27 -5.54 -5.55
C VAL A 46 -9.57 -5.48 -6.91
N THR A 47 -10.29 -4.98 -7.91
CA THR A 47 -9.76 -4.74 -9.26
C THR A 47 -10.03 -3.32 -9.73
N VAL A 48 -9.13 -2.79 -10.55
CA VAL A 48 -9.24 -1.50 -11.23
C VAL A 48 -9.03 -1.75 -12.70
N LYS A 49 -10.01 -1.39 -13.54
CA LYS A 49 -9.97 -1.64 -15.01
C LYS A 49 -9.66 -3.12 -15.33
N GLY A 50 -10.15 -4.05 -14.50
CA GLY A 50 -9.93 -5.49 -14.63
C GLY A 50 -8.57 -6.01 -14.16
N LEU A 51 -7.66 -5.15 -13.68
CA LEU A 51 -6.39 -5.58 -13.08
C LEU A 51 -6.53 -5.65 -11.55
N PRO A 52 -6.10 -6.76 -10.93
CA PRO A 52 -6.21 -6.91 -9.50
C PRO A 52 -5.12 -6.12 -8.77
N ILE A 53 -5.51 -5.42 -7.70
CA ILE A 53 -4.61 -4.52 -6.96
C ILE A 53 -4.54 -4.81 -5.46
N GLY A 54 -5.48 -5.61 -4.95
CA GLY A 54 -5.63 -5.78 -3.51
C GLY A 54 -6.80 -6.67 -3.14
N GLY A 55 -7.14 -6.66 -1.86
CA GLY A 55 -8.36 -7.29 -1.39
C GLY A 55 -8.75 -6.94 0.03
N PHE A 56 -9.89 -7.48 0.44
CA PHE A 56 -10.39 -7.37 1.81
C PHE A 56 -10.37 -8.74 2.48
N ILE A 57 -9.78 -8.77 3.66
CA ILE A 57 -9.72 -9.93 4.53
C ILE A 57 -10.72 -9.70 5.68
N PRO A 58 -11.65 -10.63 5.95
CA PRO A 58 -12.54 -10.49 7.10
C PRO A 58 -11.73 -10.67 8.38
N GLN A 59 -11.95 -9.80 9.36
CA GLN A 59 -11.46 -10.04 10.71
C GLN A 59 -12.05 -11.33 11.29
N PRO A 60 -11.30 -12.07 12.14
CA PRO A 60 -11.86 -13.17 12.90
C PRO A 60 -13.06 -12.73 13.73
N GLU A 61 -14.09 -13.57 13.82
CA GLU A 61 -15.29 -13.26 14.62
C GLU A 61 -14.91 -12.95 16.08
N GLY A 62 -15.35 -11.80 16.57
CA GLY A 62 -15.06 -11.34 17.94
C GLY A 62 -13.68 -10.71 18.13
N ALA A 63 -12.89 -10.54 17.06
CA ALA A 63 -11.69 -9.69 17.12
C ALA A 63 -12.10 -8.25 17.47
N GLN A 64 -11.23 -7.58 18.24
CA GLN A 64 -11.41 -6.17 18.65
C GLN A 64 -10.28 -5.30 18.10
N ASN A 65 -9.60 -5.77 17.06
CA ASN A 65 -8.52 -5.02 16.45
C ASN A 65 -9.12 -3.92 15.56
N PRO A 66 -8.50 -2.73 15.49
CA PRO A 66 -8.88 -1.74 14.50
C PRO A 66 -8.75 -2.30 13.08
N ASP A 67 -9.66 -1.92 12.20
CA ASP A 67 -9.56 -2.21 10.78
C ASP A 67 -8.31 -1.51 10.22
N THR A 68 -7.55 -2.21 9.39
CA THR A 68 -6.21 -1.74 9.01
C THR A 68 -5.81 -2.18 7.61
N TRP A 69 -5.19 -1.26 6.88
CA TRP A 69 -4.53 -1.52 5.62
C TRP A 69 -3.14 -2.12 5.86
N VAL A 70 -2.81 -3.16 5.12
CA VAL A 70 -1.50 -3.82 5.13
C VAL A 70 -0.88 -3.70 3.74
N THR A 71 0.33 -3.14 3.69
CA THR A 71 1.19 -3.19 2.50
C THR A 71 1.92 -4.53 2.46
N HIS A 72 1.83 -5.25 1.35
CA HIS A 72 2.56 -6.49 1.13
C HIS A 72 3.70 -6.27 0.14
N PHE A 73 4.89 -6.73 0.53
CA PHE A 73 6.10 -6.68 -0.30
C PHE A 73 6.31 -7.99 -1.04
N LEU A 74 6.76 -7.89 -2.30
CA LEU A 74 7.04 -9.06 -3.13
C LEU A 74 8.21 -9.85 -2.57
N SER A 75 8.01 -11.14 -2.34
CA SER A 75 9.04 -12.07 -1.87
C SER A 75 9.29 -13.15 -2.92
N ALA A 76 10.56 -13.46 -3.15
CA ALA A 76 10.96 -14.61 -3.97
C ALA A 76 10.95 -15.94 -3.18
N ASP A 77 11.22 -15.86 -1.88
CA ASP A 77 11.21 -16.99 -0.95
C ASP A 77 10.70 -16.50 0.42
N ILE A 78 9.39 -16.62 0.61
CA ILE A 78 8.69 -16.09 1.78
C ILE A 78 9.16 -16.75 3.07
N ALA A 79 9.59 -18.01 3.01
CA ALA A 79 10.10 -18.72 4.18
C ALA A 79 11.47 -18.13 4.57
N ALA A 80 12.37 -17.96 3.60
CA ALA A 80 13.69 -17.38 3.85
C ALA A 80 13.61 -15.91 4.32
N ASP A 81 12.66 -15.13 3.79
CA ASP A 81 12.45 -13.73 4.19
C ASP A 81 11.82 -13.63 5.58
N CYS A 82 10.90 -14.54 5.95
CA CYS A 82 10.40 -14.65 7.32
C CYS A 82 11.54 -14.94 8.32
N GLU A 83 12.38 -15.94 8.05
CA GLU A 83 13.53 -16.24 8.90
C GLU A 83 14.52 -15.07 8.97
N ARG A 84 14.72 -14.34 7.86
CA ARG A 84 15.57 -13.15 7.83
C ARG A 84 15.00 -12.05 8.70
N ALA A 85 13.72 -11.75 8.57
CA ALA A 85 13.04 -10.74 9.38
C ALA A 85 13.16 -11.04 10.89
N GLU A 86 13.01 -12.31 11.31
CA GLU A 86 13.20 -12.69 12.71
C GLU A 86 14.64 -12.47 13.19
N ARG A 87 15.64 -12.81 12.37
CA ARG A 87 17.06 -12.55 12.71
C ARG A 87 17.36 -11.06 12.85
N LEU A 88 16.67 -10.22 12.09
CA LEU A 88 16.79 -8.74 12.14
C LEU A 88 15.95 -8.12 13.28
N GLY A 89 15.29 -8.92 14.12
CA GLY A 89 14.54 -8.46 15.28
C GLY A 89 13.04 -8.23 15.03
N GLY A 90 12.56 -8.52 13.81
CA GLY A 90 11.14 -8.58 13.50
C GLY A 90 10.48 -9.84 14.08
N LYS A 91 9.18 -9.99 13.85
CA LYS A 91 8.37 -11.13 14.29
C LYS A 91 7.41 -11.59 13.22
N VAL A 92 7.29 -12.90 13.02
CA VAL A 92 6.23 -13.48 12.21
C VAL A 92 4.96 -13.56 13.06
N MET A 93 3.93 -12.81 12.65
CA MET A 93 2.62 -12.79 13.32
C MET A 93 1.67 -13.83 12.74
N ALA A 94 1.80 -14.11 11.45
CA ALA A 94 1.17 -15.22 10.77
C ALA A 94 2.15 -15.87 9.81
N ASP A 95 2.39 -17.17 10.02
CA ASP A 95 3.25 -17.98 9.15
C ASP A 95 2.77 -17.95 7.69
N PRO A 96 3.68 -18.17 6.72
CA PRO A 96 3.34 -18.30 5.32
C PRO A 96 2.19 -19.30 5.10
N ARG A 97 1.09 -18.81 4.54
CA ARG A 97 -0.09 -19.62 4.23
C ARG A 97 -0.45 -19.52 2.75
N PRO A 98 -0.91 -20.62 2.14
CA PRO A 98 -1.35 -20.61 0.76
C PRO A 98 -2.61 -19.75 0.61
N ILE A 99 -2.61 -18.93 -0.44
CA ILE A 99 -3.75 -18.16 -0.94
C ILE A 99 -3.95 -18.52 -2.41
N GLU A 100 -5.05 -18.06 -3.02
CA GLU A 100 -5.36 -18.36 -4.43
C GLU A 100 -4.22 -17.96 -5.39
N ARG A 101 -3.51 -16.86 -5.10
CA ARG A 101 -2.47 -16.29 -5.97
C ARG A 101 -1.05 -16.63 -5.56
N GLY A 102 -0.84 -17.45 -4.54
CA GLY A 102 0.50 -17.76 -4.03
C GLY A 102 0.52 -18.03 -2.54
N GLN A 103 1.42 -17.37 -1.82
CA GLN A 103 1.52 -17.45 -0.36
C GLN A 103 1.63 -16.06 0.25
N MET A 104 1.11 -15.90 1.46
CA MET A 104 1.21 -14.67 2.24
C MET A 104 1.62 -14.94 3.68
N ALA A 105 2.34 -14.00 4.26
CA ALA A 105 2.71 -13.96 5.68
C ALA A 105 2.47 -12.54 6.22
N LEU A 106 2.20 -12.43 7.53
CA LEU A 106 2.14 -11.14 8.24
C LEU A 106 3.27 -11.06 9.24
N LEU A 107 3.98 -9.94 9.23
CA LEU A 107 5.15 -9.69 10.05
C LEU A 107 5.03 -8.33 10.72
N VAL A 108 5.76 -8.17 11.81
CA VAL A 108 5.94 -6.89 12.50
C VAL A 108 7.44 -6.59 12.58
N ASP A 109 7.82 -5.38 12.18
CA ASP A 109 9.21 -4.90 12.29
C ASP A 109 9.61 -4.60 13.75
N PRO A 110 10.89 -4.35 14.03
CA PRO A 110 11.36 -4.04 15.40
C PRO A 110 10.70 -2.80 16.03
N ALA A 111 10.23 -1.86 15.22
CA ALA A 111 9.57 -0.62 15.63
C ALA A 111 8.03 -0.76 15.75
N GLY A 112 7.49 -1.96 15.50
CA GLY A 112 6.08 -2.30 15.64
C GLY A 112 5.24 -2.14 14.38
N GLY A 113 5.84 -1.82 13.23
CA GLY A 113 5.17 -1.68 11.94
C GLY A 113 4.70 -3.03 11.40
N LEU A 114 3.39 -3.20 11.26
CA LEU A 114 2.77 -4.36 10.61
C LEU A 114 2.93 -4.26 9.09
N PHE A 115 3.45 -5.32 8.46
CA PHE A 115 3.53 -5.45 7.01
C PHE A 115 3.32 -6.89 6.57
N GLY A 116 3.07 -7.09 5.28
CA GLY A 116 2.92 -8.40 4.68
C GLY A 116 4.07 -8.77 3.76
N LEU A 117 4.30 -10.08 3.61
CA LEU A 117 5.04 -10.63 2.49
C LEU A 117 4.08 -11.38 1.58
N ILE A 118 4.31 -11.33 0.28
CA ILE A 118 3.56 -12.10 -0.71
C ILE A 118 4.51 -12.75 -1.71
N GLN A 119 4.36 -14.06 -1.91
CA GLN A 119 5.08 -14.83 -2.92
C GLN A 119 4.08 -15.39 -3.93
N PRO A 120 3.93 -14.77 -5.12
CA PRO A 120 3.02 -15.23 -6.14
C PRO A 120 3.42 -16.59 -6.74
N THR A 121 2.44 -17.43 -7.09
CA THR A 121 2.68 -18.76 -7.71
C THR A 121 3.05 -18.71 -9.19
N ALA A 122 2.70 -17.64 -9.89
CA ALA A 122 3.09 -17.39 -11.28
C ALA A 122 3.95 -16.12 -11.30
N PRO A 123 4.77 -15.90 -12.34
CA PRO A 123 5.34 -14.58 -12.59
C PRO A 123 4.19 -13.62 -12.94
N THR A 124 3.45 -13.16 -11.94
CA THR A 124 2.61 -11.96 -12.04
C THR A 124 3.58 -10.79 -12.05
N SER A 125 4.08 -10.48 -13.24
CA SER A 125 5.08 -9.46 -13.49
C SER A 125 4.44 -8.08 -13.68
N PHE A 126 3.28 -7.82 -13.08
CA PHE A 126 2.51 -6.60 -13.31
C PHE A 126 1.74 -6.18 -12.07
N THR A 127 2.13 -5.04 -11.49
CA THR A 127 1.35 -4.32 -10.49
C THR A 127 0.80 -3.05 -11.13
N ALA A 128 -0.50 -2.79 -10.94
CA ALA A 128 -1.08 -1.51 -11.30
C ALA A 128 -0.84 -0.53 -10.14
N GLY A 129 -0.28 0.64 -10.46
CA GLY A 129 0.12 1.65 -9.48
C GLY A 129 0.28 3.01 -10.13
N GLY A 130 0.29 4.07 -9.32
CA GLY A 130 0.62 5.42 -9.80
C GLY A 130 -0.50 6.12 -10.60
N GLU A 131 -1.71 5.56 -10.67
CA GLU A 131 -2.89 6.16 -11.30
C GLU A 131 -4.05 6.29 -10.29
N PRO A 132 -5.05 7.15 -10.57
CA PRO A 132 -6.31 7.14 -9.83
C PRO A 132 -6.91 5.74 -9.67
N GLY A 133 -7.32 5.42 -8.45
CA GLY A 133 -7.84 4.11 -8.05
C GLY A 133 -6.77 3.12 -7.61
N CYS A 134 -5.48 3.39 -7.78
CA CYS A 134 -4.41 2.50 -7.32
C CYS A 134 -3.62 3.11 -6.14
N ALA A 135 -2.80 2.29 -5.48
CA ALA A 135 -1.78 2.82 -4.58
C ALA A 135 -0.78 3.67 -5.38
N VAL A 136 -0.45 4.84 -4.84
CA VAL A 136 0.50 5.81 -5.44
C VAL A 136 1.71 6.05 -4.56
N TRP A 137 1.62 5.73 -3.26
CA TRP A 137 2.74 5.82 -2.33
C TRP A 137 2.52 4.88 -1.13
N HIS A 138 3.61 4.42 -0.55
CA HIS A 138 3.61 3.65 0.70
C HIS A 138 4.61 4.30 1.66
N GLU A 139 4.20 4.53 2.89
CA GLU A 139 5.05 5.18 3.89
C GLU A 139 4.99 4.45 5.22
N LEU A 140 6.14 4.24 5.84
CA LEU A 140 6.22 3.83 7.23
C LEU A 140 6.36 5.07 8.12
N SER A 141 5.34 5.33 8.95
CA SER A 141 5.43 6.25 10.07
C SER A 141 6.18 5.57 11.20
N VAL A 142 7.44 5.94 11.41
CA VAL A 142 8.30 5.32 12.42
C VAL A 142 8.23 6.12 13.72
N THR A 143 7.54 5.57 14.73
CA THR A 143 7.33 6.28 16.00
C THR A 143 8.48 6.09 16.99
N ARG A 144 9.34 5.09 16.77
CA ARG A 144 10.43 4.69 17.67
C ARG A 144 11.63 4.15 16.89
N ASP A 145 12.82 4.59 17.30
CA ASP A 145 14.11 4.08 16.81
C ASP A 145 14.20 4.09 15.27
N PHE A 146 14.15 5.30 14.70
CA PHE A 146 14.22 5.52 13.25
C PHE A 146 15.38 4.79 12.56
N PRO A 147 16.63 4.85 13.08
CA PRO A 147 17.74 4.13 12.47
C PRO A 147 17.54 2.61 12.44
N GLN A 148 16.99 2.00 13.51
CA GLN A 148 16.73 0.57 13.53
C GLN A 148 15.69 0.15 12.48
N ALA A 149 14.67 0.96 12.24
CA ALA A 149 13.70 0.68 11.18
C ALA A 149 14.38 0.71 9.80
N LEU A 150 15.21 1.73 9.52
CA LEU A 150 15.94 1.81 8.26
C LEU A 150 16.87 0.61 8.05
N ASP A 151 17.67 0.25 9.07
CA ASP A 151 18.57 -0.90 9.00
C ASP A 151 17.79 -2.20 8.75
N PHE A 152 16.64 -2.38 9.40
CA PHE A 152 15.78 -3.56 9.21
C PHE A 152 15.31 -3.71 7.76
N TYR A 153 14.70 -2.68 7.16
CA TYR A 153 14.18 -2.78 5.79
C TYR A 153 15.29 -2.79 4.73
N GLY A 154 16.38 -2.05 4.98
CA GLY A 154 17.58 -2.10 4.16
C GLY A 154 18.19 -3.51 4.09
N GLU A 155 18.35 -4.19 5.23
CA GLU A 155 18.89 -5.56 5.26
C GLU A 155 17.89 -6.64 4.82
N LEU A 156 16.60 -6.47 5.13
CA LEU A 156 15.57 -7.44 4.75
C LEU A 156 15.46 -7.56 3.24
N PHE A 157 15.31 -6.42 2.56
CA PHE A 157 15.00 -6.35 1.13
C PHE A 157 16.16 -5.90 0.24
N ASP A 158 17.34 -5.60 0.81
CA ASP A 158 18.49 -5.03 0.08
C ASP A 158 18.17 -3.66 -0.56
N TRP A 159 17.37 -2.84 0.13
CA TRP A 159 16.95 -1.53 -0.38
C TRP A 159 18.06 -0.49 -0.31
N GLU A 160 18.20 0.31 -1.37
CA GLU A 160 18.97 1.56 -1.33
C GLU A 160 18.16 2.64 -0.62
N LEU A 161 18.61 3.07 0.56
CA LEU A 161 17.94 4.11 1.35
C LEU A 161 18.64 5.46 1.20
N ARG A 162 17.89 6.51 0.83
CA ARG A 162 18.35 7.91 0.86
C ARG A 162 17.71 8.67 1.98
N THR A 163 18.52 9.34 2.79
CA THR A 163 18.05 10.14 3.93
C THR A 163 17.98 11.61 3.58
N SER A 164 16.95 12.28 4.06
CA SER A 164 16.74 13.73 3.94
C SER A 164 16.86 14.39 5.32
N PRO A 165 17.71 15.42 5.46
CA PRO A 165 17.89 16.09 6.73
C PRO A 165 16.67 16.96 7.06
N GLY A 166 16.27 16.92 8.32
CA GLY A 166 15.28 17.81 8.91
C GLY A 166 15.85 19.14 9.39
N ARG A 167 14.96 19.98 9.92
CA ARG A 167 15.26 21.37 10.31
C ARG A 167 16.37 21.51 11.37
N ALA A 168 16.58 20.48 12.21
CA ALA A 168 17.59 20.45 13.26
C ALA A 168 18.81 19.56 12.93
N GLY A 169 18.94 19.08 11.69
CA GLY A 169 20.02 18.19 11.26
C GLY A 169 19.82 16.71 11.63
N GLU A 170 18.72 16.37 12.31
CA GLU A 170 18.22 15.00 12.43
C GLU A 170 17.65 14.50 11.10
N ILE A 171 17.54 13.19 10.92
CA ILE A 171 16.89 12.65 9.71
C ILE A 171 15.38 12.79 9.89
N GLU A 172 14.73 13.56 9.02
CA GLU A 172 13.27 13.76 9.05
C GLU A 172 12.55 12.74 8.17
N TYR A 173 13.18 12.35 7.06
CA TYR A 173 12.59 11.46 6.08
C TYR A 173 13.66 10.57 5.44
N ALA A 174 13.29 9.38 5.00
CA ALA A 174 14.09 8.57 4.10
C ALA A 174 13.23 7.95 3.00
N THR A 175 13.84 7.65 1.86
CA THR A 175 13.20 6.96 0.74
C THR A 175 13.93 5.67 0.42
N ALA A 176 13.19 4.62 0.10
CA ALA A 176 13.72 3.44 -0.57
C ALA A 176 13.65 3.65 -2.09
N GLU A 177 14.75 3.38 -2.78
CA GLU A 177 14.88 3.59 -4.22
C GLU A 177 15.21 2.29 -4.97
N ALA A 178 14.60 2.13 -6.14
CA ALA A 178 14.95 1.12 -7.14
C ALA A 178 15.22 1.85 -8.46
N GLU A 179 16.35 1.54 -9.11
CA GLU A 179 16.80 2.20 -10.34
C GLU A 179 16.82 3.76 -10.27
N GLY A 180 17.04 4.32 -9.08
CA GLY A 180 17.05 5.77 -8.82
C GLY A 180 15.67 6.43 -8.72
N ALA A 181 14.59 5.64 -8.69
CA ALA A 181 13.24 6.09 -8.42
C ALA A 181 12.78 5.63 -7.04
N ALA A 182 12.25 6.57 -6.23
CA ALA A 182 11.72 6.24 -4.91
C ALA A 182 10.38 5.52 -5.03
N PHE A 183 10.19 4.44 -4.27
CA PHE A 183 8.94 3.65 -4.26
C PHE A 183 8.29 3.54 -2.87
N ALA A 184 9.02 3.83 -1.80
CA ALA A 184 8.50 3.86 -0.44
C ALA A 184 9.20 4.95 0.39
N GLY A 185 8.49 5.46 1.38
CA GLY A 185 8.97 6.48 2.31
C GLY A 185 9.04 5.99 3.75
N PHE A 186 9.88 6.67 4.53
CA PHE A 186 10.00 6.50 5.97
C PHE A 186 9.96 7.88 6.60
N TRP A 187 8.89 8.16 7.33
CA TRP A 187 8.78 9.39 8.10
C TRP A 187 9.27 9.17 9.52
N ASN A 188 10.19 10.00 9.99
CA ASN A 188 10.61 10.01 11.39
C ASN A 188 9.52 10.69 12.23
N ALA A 189 8.58 9.88 12.72
CA ALA A 189 7.43 10.30 13.51
C ALA A 189 7.71 10.27 15.03
N GLN A 190 8.98 10.22 15.45
CA GLN A 190 9.33 10.11 16.86
C GLN A 190 8.83 11.33 17.65
N GLY A 191 8.07 11.07 18.71
CA GLY A 191 7.46 12.11 19.54
C GLY A 191 6.28 12.86 18.90
N GLN A 192 5.84 12.46 17.70
CA GLN A 192 4.65 13.02 17.03
C GLN A 192 3.36 12.30 17.44
N PHE A 193 3.49 11.09 18.00
CA PHE A 193 2.38 10.26 18.45
C PHE A 193 2.53 9.92 19.94
N PRO A 194 1.42 9.59 20.64
CA PRO A 194 1.50 9.05 21.99
C PRO A 194 2.34 7.76 22.07
N ASP A 195 3.03 7.54 23.19
CA ASP A 195 3.97 6.42 23.36
C ASP A 195 3.39 5.01 23.11
N GLN A 196 2.07 4.85 23.24
CA GLN A 196 1.38 3.58 22.96
C GLN A 196 1.18 3.28 21.47
N VAL A 197 1.41 4.26 20.58
CA VAL A 197 1.25 4.09 19.13
C VAL A 197 2.55 3.51 18.57
N ASN A 198 2.50 2.26 18.12
CA ASN A 198 3.59 1.62 17.40
C ASN A 198 3.81 2.29 16.03
N SER A 199 4.93 1.99 15.38
CA SER A 199 5.12 2.36 13.97
C SER A 199 4.06 1.68 13.10
N PHE A 200 3.72 2.27 11.96
CA PHE A 200 2.68 1.73 11.08
C PHE A 200 2.90 2.13 9.63
N TRP A 201 2.65 1.18 8.73
CA TRP A 201 2.59 1.44 7.30
C TRP A 201 1.28 2.16 6.95
N GLN A 202 1.37 3.08 6.01
CA GLN A 202 0.25 3.79 5.42
C GLN A 202 0.29 3.61 3.92
N THR A 203 -0.87 3.33 3.34
CA THR A 203 -1.06 3.31 1.88
C THR A 203 -1.75 4.60 1.46
N PHE A 204 -1.21 5.21 0.41
CA PHE A 204 -1.75 6.41 -0.21
C PHE A 204 -2.42 5.99 -1.51
N LEU A 205 -3.73 6.26 -1.63
CA LEU A 205 -4.52 5.89 -2.79
C LEU A 205 -4.75 7.12 -3.68
N GLY A 206 -4.46 6.96 -4.96
CA GLY A 206 -4.62 8.03 -5.95
C GLY A 206 -6.10 8.29 -6.26
N VAL A 207 -6.47 9.55 -6.39
CA VAL A 207 -7.80 9.99 -6.88
C VAL A 207 -7.64 11.08 -7.93
N ALA A 208 -8.53 11.10 -8.92
CA ALA A 208 -8.49 12.10 -9.99
C ALA A 208 -8.98 13.48 -9.51
N ASP A 209 -9.93 13.50 -8.57
CA ASP A 209 -10.47 14.70 -7.93
C ASP A 209 -10.61 14.44 -6.44
N LEU A 210 -9.75 15.09 -5.64
CA LEU A 210 -9.73 14.89 -4.20
C LEU A 210 -10.98 15.44 -3.50
N ASN A 211 -11.57 16.53 -4.00
CA ASN A 211 -12.77 17.09 -3.37
C ASN A 211 -13.97 16.16 -3.59
N ALA A 212 -14.16 15.68 -4.81
CA ALA A 212 -15.22 14.72 -5.12
C ALA A 212 -15.05 13.44 -4.30
N ALA A 213 -13.83 12.93 -4.17
CA ALA A 213 -13.55 11.75 -3.36
C ALA A 213 -13.86 11.95 -1.87
N ILE A 214 -13.54 13.13 -1.31
CA ILE A 214 -13.89 13.49 0.08
C ILE A 214 -15.42 13.55 0.27
N GLU A 215 -16.14 14.16 -0.68
CA GLU A 215 -17.61 14.21 -0.64
C GLU A 215 -18.22 12.81 -0.65
N GLN A 216 -17.73 11.91 -1.52
CA GLN A 216 -18.15 10.51 -1.54
C GLN A 216 -17.80 9.79 -0.23
N ALA A 217 -16.59 10.01 0.31
CA ALA A 217 -16.17 9.37 1.55
C ALA A 217 -17.12 9.74 2.70
N GLN A 218 -17.44 11.03 2.85
CA GLN A 218 -18.37 11.50 3.88
C GLN A 218 -19.81 10.99 3.66
N ALA A 219 -20.28 10.95 2.41
CA ALA A 219 -21.60 10.42 2.07
C ALA A 219 -21.75 8.93 2.36
N HIS A 220 -20.64 8.18 2.36
CA HIS A 220 -20.59 6.74 2.58
C HIS A 220 -19.99 6.33 3.93
N GLY A 221 -20.06 7.22 4.93
CA GLY A 221 -19.76 6.89 6.34
C GLY A 221 -18.30 7.08 6.76
N GLY A 222 -17.44 7.60 5.89
CA GLY A 222 -16.08 7.99 6.26
C GLY A 222 -16.01 9.35 6.97
N GLU A 223 -14.89 9.58 7.65
CA GLU A 223 -14.62 10.79 8.41
C GLU A 223 -13.29 11.43 7.98
N VAL A 224 -13.28 12.77 7.87
CA VAL A 224 -12.05 13.53 7.60
C VAL A 224 -11.26 13.70 8.91
N ILE A 225 -10.12 13.03 8.99
CA ILE A 225 -9.18 13.15 10.13
C ILE A 225 -8.28 14.37 9.94
N ARG A 226 -7.69 14.52 8.74
CA ARG A 226 -6.94 15.72 8.36
C ARG A 226 -7.51 16.28 7.05
N PRO A 227 -7.89 17.56 7.03
CA PRO A 227 -8.45 18.18 5.83
C PRO A 227 -7.45 18.18 4.68
N ALA A 228 -7.95 18.32 3.46
CA ALA A 228 -7.12 18.40 2.27
C ALA A 228 -6.10 19.55 2.38
N GLU A 229 -4.83 19.24 2.19
CA GLU A 229 -3.73 20.21 2.21
C GLU A 229 -2.75 19.98 1.05
N GLU A 230 -2.09 21.06 0.63
CA GLU A 230 -0.98 20.98 -0.32
C GLU A 230 0.27 20.45 0.40
N SER A 231 0.94 19.50 -0.21
CA SER A 231 2.21 18.97 0.29
C SER A 231 3.24 18.86 -0.85
N PRO A 232 4.54 18.66 -0.52
CA PRO A 232 5.56 18.37 -1.52
C PRO A 232 5.27 17.14 -2.39
N PHE A 233 4.42 16.21 -1.91
CA PHE A 233 4.09 14.96 -2.58
C PHE A 233 2.71 14.99 -3.28
N GLY A 234 2.11 16.18 -3.38
CA GLY A 234 0.78 16.39 -3.96
C GLY A 234 -0.25 16.81 -2.92
N ARG A 235 -1.44 17.16 -3.40
CA ARG A 235 -2.56 17.54 -2.55
C ARG A 235 -3.20 16.27 -1.97
N MET A 236 -3.32 16.21 -0.64
CA MET A 236 -3.70 14.97 0.04
C MET A 236 -4.65 15.19 1.23
N CYS A 237 -5.41 14.16 1.60
CA CYS A 237 -6.34 14.16 2.72
C CYS A 237 -6.26 12.82 3.48
N LEU A 238 -6.24 12.87 4.82
CA LEU A 238 -6.30 11.67 5.67
C LEU A 238 -7.75 11.45 6.13
N LEU A 239 -8.27 10.25 5.87
CA LEU A 239 -9.62 9.84 6.20
C LEU A 239 -9.61 8.60 7.09
N ALA A 240 -10.67 8.42 7.87
CA ALA A 240 -11.14 7.10 8.28
C ALA A 240 -12.21 6.63 7.26
N ASP A 241 -12.15 5.37 6.85
CA ASP A 241 -13.20 4.75 6.04
C ASP A 241 -14.46 4.45 6.86
N ALA A 242 -15.48 3.85 6.23
CA ALA A 242 -16.75 3.50 6.87
C ALA A 242 -16.62 2.58 8.10
N THR A 243 -15.47 1.91 8.25
CA THR A 243 -15.16 0.97 9.33
C THR A 243 -14.14 1.51 10.33
N GLY A 244 -13.61 2.71 10.08
CA GLY A 244 -12.61 3.37 10.91
C GLY A 244 -11.16 3.12 10.48
N ALA A 245 -10.92 2.36 9.41
CA ALA A 245 -9.57 2.15 8.89
C ALA A 245 -9.02 3.45 8.30
N THR A 246 -7.77 3.79 8.62
CA THR A 246 -7.16 5.02 8.12
C THR A 246 -6.64 4.83 6.70
N VAL A 247 -6.91 5.82 5.83
CA VAL A 247 -6.41 5.85 4.44
C VAL A 247 -6.11 7.28 4.03
N THR A 248 -5.00 7.47 3.31
CA THR A 248 -4.67 8.77 2.73
C THR A 248 -5.05 8.79 1.26
N LEU A 249 -5.83 9.78 0.83
CA LEU A 249 -6.12 10.03 -0.58
C LEU A 249 -5.18 11.11 -1.12
N VAL A 250 -4.67 10.93 -2.33
CA VAL A 250 -3.76 11.86 -3.00
C VAL A 250 -4.30 12.20 -4.38
N GLU A 251 -4.45 13.50 -4.67
CA GLU A 251 -4.83 13.95 -6.00
C GLU A 251 -3.71 13.63 -6.99
N THR A 252 -3.98 12.69 -7.90
CA THR A 252 -3.01 12.17 -8.86
C THR A 252 -3.60 12.30 -10.26
N PRO A 253 -2.91 12.95 -11.21
CA PRO A 253 -3.42 13.04 -12.57
C PRO A 253 -3.49 11.64 -13.20
N PRO A 254 -4.47 11.37 -14.08
CA PRO A 254 -4.45 10.14 -14.87
C PRO A 254 -3.17 10.08 -15.72
N ALA A 255 -2.65 8.88 -15.95
CA ALA A 255 -1.58 8.73 -16.93
C ALA A 255 -2.06 9.26 -18.30
N PRO A 256 -1.20 9.94 -19.06
CA PRO A 256 -1.56 10.35 -20.41
C PRO A 256 -1.99 9.12 -21.21
N GLU A 257 -3.11 9.23 -21.93
CA GLU A 257 -3.49 8.21 -22.91
C GLU A 257 -2.35 8.11 -23.92
N GLU A 258 -1.81 6.91 -24.17
CA GLU A 258 -0.90 6.72 -25.29
C GLU A 258 -1.71 7.03 -26.57
N GLU A 259 -1.51 8.22 -27.15
CA GLU A 259 -2.03 8.48 -28.48
C GLU A 259 -1.44 7.41 -29.40
N PRO A 260 -2.27 6.67 -30.17
CA PRO A 260 -1.75 5.73 -31.14
C PRO A 260 -0.79 6.50 -32.04
N ARG A 261 0.48 6.08 -32.07
CA ARG A 261 1.46 6.70 -32.97
C ARG A 261 0.96 6.45 -34.38
N GLU A 262 1.10 7.44 -35.27
CA GLU A 262 0.76 7.30 -36.71
C GLU A 262 1.47 6.11 -37.41
N SER A 263 2.38 5.41 -36.72
CA SER A 263 3.00 4.16 -37.19
C SER A 263 2.19 2.88 -36.94
N ASP A 264 1.09 2.92 -36.17
CA ASP A 264 0.31 1.72 -35.84
C ASP A 264 -0.72 1.31 -36.92
N ASP A 265 -0.76 2.05 -38.04
CA ASP A 265 -1.47 1.65 -39.25
C ASP A 265 -0.49 1.08 -40.30
N VAL A 266 -0.09 -0.20 -40.17
CA VAL A 266 0.18 -1.02 -41.37
C VAL A 266 -0.17 -2.50 -41.14
N LEU A 267 -1.44 -2.78 -40.83
CA LEU A 267 -2.05 -3.99 -41.37
C LEU A 267 -3.36 -3.62 -42.07
N ASN A 268 -3.25 -3.20 -43.33
CA ASN A 268 -4.25 -3.56 -44.32
C ASN A 268 -3.70 -3.58 -45.76
N LEU A 269 -3.64 -4.81 -46.28
CA LEU A 269 -4.20 -5.21 -47.58
C LEU A 269 -3.74 -4.46 -48.85
N GLY A 270 -2.90 -5.15 -49.64
CA GLY A 270 -2.74 -4.87 -51.07
C GLY A 270 -1.56 -5.63 -51.69
N GLY A 271 -1.82 -6.82 -52.23
CA GLY A 271 -0.85 -7.61 -53.02
C GLY A 271 -1.25 -9.06 -53.17
#